data_AF-A0A2D8M9F8-F1
#
_entry.id   AF-A0A2D8M9F8-F1
#
_cell.length_a   1.000
_cell.length_b   1.000
_cell.length_c   1.000
_cell.angle_alpha   90.00
_cell.angle_beta   90.00
_cell.angle_gamma   90.00
#
_symmetry.space_group_name_H-M   'P 1'
#
loop_
_entity.id
_entity.type
_entity.pdbx_description
1 polymer ?
#
loop_
_entity_poly.entity_id
_entity_poly.type
_entity_poly.pdbx_seq_one_letter_code
_entity_poly.pdbx_strand_id
1 'polypeptide(L)'
;MAVALVLPGSVAFAQESTAEEKEQPEKITDRDHPDFVRCRTERVVGSLAKKRKVCLTNREWEEFARRGNDVARQTVAQNAAGMTTD
;
A
#
# COMPACT_ATOMS: atom_id res chain seq x y z
N MET A 1 38.55 28.51 -28.58
CA MET A 1 38.51 28.02 -27.19
C MET A 1 37.65 26.77 -27.17
N ALA A 2 38.23 25.59 -26.93
CA ALA A 2 37.50 24.33 -26.84
C ALA A 2 37.14 24.09 -25.37
N VAL A 3 35.85 23.99 -25.05
CA VAL A 3 35.37 23.68 -23.70
C VAL A 3 35.23 22.17 -23.59
N ALA A 4 36.10 21.54 -22.82
CA ALA A 4 36.03 20.12 -22.50
C ALA A 4 34.92 19.88 -21.47
N LEU A 5 33.90 19.11 -21.85
CA LEU A 5 32.85 18.60 -20.96
C LEU A 5 33.43 17.46 -20.12
N VAL A 6 33.72 17.73 -18.86
CA VAL A 6 34.11 16.71 -17.88
C VAL A 6 32.84 16.03 -17.36
N LEU A 7 32.67 14.74 -17.66
CA LEU A 7 31.58 13.90 -17.14
C LEU A 7 31.93 13.48 -15.70
N PRO A 8 31.15 13.85 -14.67
CA PRO A 8 31.32 13.27 -13.34
C PRO A 8 30.80 11.83 -13.31
N GLY A 9 31.70 10.91 -12.96
CA GLY A 9 31.49 9.47 -12.87
C GLY A 9 30.44 9.06 -11.83
N SER A 10 29.83 7.90 -12.08
CA SER A 10 28.80 7.29 -11.26
C SER A 10 29.37 6.79 -9.92
N VAL A 11 28.86 7.28 -8.80
CA VAL A 11 29.10 6.68 -7.49
C VAL A 11 28.29 5.39 -7.35
N ALA A 12 28.98 4.25 -7.24
CA ALA A 12 28.36 2.98 -6.90
C ALA A 12 28.21 2.89 -5.38
N PHE A 13 27.00 3.09 -4.86
CA PHE A 13 26.69 2.79 -3.47
C PHE A 13 26.49 1.27 -3.30
N ALA A 14 27.52 0.58 -2.82
CA ALA A 14 27.38 -0.77 -2.29
C ALA A 14 26.76 -0.68 -0.88
N GLN A 15 25.50 -1.08 -0.76
CA GLN A 15 24.78 -1.13 0.51
C GLN A 15 24.88 -2.57 1.04
N GLU A 16 25.75 -2.77 2.01
CA GLU A 16 25.79 -3.97 2.85
C GLU A 16 24.54 -3.96 3.74
N SER A 17 23.52 -4.71 3.33
CA SER A 17 22.29 -4.88 4.11
C SER A 17 22.52 -5.98 5.13
N THR A 18 22.89 -5.60 6.36
CA THR A 18 22.82 -6.50 7.52
C THR A 18 21.37 -6.93 7.71
N ALA A 19 21.07 -8.18 7.38
CA ALA A 19 19.75 -8.77 7.59
C ALA A 19 19.56 -9.03 9.09
N GLU A 20 18.84 -8.13 9.76
CA GLU A 20 18.33 -8.33 11.11
C GLU A 20 17.22 -9.39 11.08
N GLU A 21 17.52 -10.57 11.62
CA GLU A 21 16.56 -11.67 11.77
C GLU A 21 15.51 -11.26 12.82
N LYS A 22 14.37 -10.77 12.35
CA LYS A 22 13.22 -10.45 13.21
C LYS A 22 12.64 -11.74 13.77
N GLU A 23 12.71 -11.87 15.10
CA GLU A 23 12.01 -12.88 15.89
C GLU A 23 10.55 -12.97 15.41
N GLN A 24 10.16 -14.11 14.86
CA GLN A 24 8.83 -14.27 14.28
C GLN A 24 7.84 -14.44 15.44
N PRO A 25 6.87 -13.53 15.62
CA PRO A 25 5.85 -13.69 16.64
C PRO A 25 5.12 -15.02 16.43
N GLU A 26 4.75 -15.68 17.53
CA GLU A 26 4.07 -16.98 17.50
C GLU A 26 2.95 -16.99 16.46
N LYS A 27 2.97 -18.00 15.58
CA LYS A 27 2.03 -18.11 14.47
C LYS A 27 0.63 -18.36 15.02
N ILE A 28 -0.19 -17.32 15.02
CA ILE A 28 -1.62 -17.41 15.32
C ILE A 28 -2.26 -18.38 14.31
N THR A 29 -2.79 -19.50 14.79
CA THR A 29 -3.39 -20.56 13.97
C THR A 29 -4.88 -20.38 13.76
N ASP A 30 -5.54 -19.69 14.70
CA ASP A 30 -6.96 -19.37 14.60
C ASP A 30 -7.20 -18.29 13.54
N ARG A 31 -8.07 -18.60 12.59
CA ARG A 31 -8.38 -17.74 11.43
C ARG A 31 -9.28 -16.57 11.78
N ASP A 32 -10.06 -16.68 12.84
CA ASP A 32 -11.00 -15.64 13.27
C ASP A 32 -10.39 -14.70 14.32
N HIS A 33 -9.16 -15.00 14.77
CA HIS A 33 -8.42 -14.14 15.69
C HIS A 33 -8.19 -12.75 15.06
N PRO A 34 -8.37 -11.65 15.83
CA PRO A 34 -8.24 -10.28 15.30
C PRO A 34 -6.85 -9.99 14.72
N ASP A 35 -5.80 -10.59 15.30
CA ASP A 35 -4.42 -10.41 14.84
C ASP A 35 -3.96 -11.46 13.81
N PHE A 36 -4.87 -12.34 13.34
CA PHE A 36 -4.54 -13.27 12.27
C PHE A 36 -4.27 -12.53 10.96
N VAL A 37 -3.08 -12.73 10.38
CA VAL A 37 -2.67 -12.06 9.14
C VAL A 37 -3.27 -12.77 7.93
N ARG A 38 -4.11 -12.05 7.19
CA ARG A 38 -4.72 -12.52 5.95
C ARG A 38 -4.15 -11.75 4.76
N CYS A 39 -3.54 -12.47 3.82
CA CYS A 39 -3.09 -11.91 2.55
C CYS A 39 -4.20 -11.95 1.50
N ARG A 40 -4.42 -10.84 0.80
CA ARG A 40 -5.35 -10.72 -0.33
C ARG A 40 -4.64 -10.15 -1.54
N THR A 41 -5.04 -10.59 -2.73
CA THR A 41 -4.52 -10.04 -3.99
C THR A 41 -5.51 -9.01 -4.52
N GLU A 42 -5.08 -7.76 -4.60
CA GLU A 42 -5.89 -6.63 -5.07
C GLU A 42 -5.43 -6.17 -6.45
N ARG A 43 -6.36 -5.65 -7.26
CA ARG A 43 -6.02 -4.97 -8.51
C ARG A 43 -5.57 -3.53 -8.21
N VAL A 44 -4.55 -3.05 -8.91
CA VAL A 44 -4.09 -1.67 -8.77
C VAL A 44 -4.99 -0.76 -9.61
N VAL A 45 -5.52 0.29 -9.00
CA VAL A 45 -6.36 1.29 -9.69
C VAL A 45 -5.56 1.91 -10.84
N GLY A 46 -6.19 2.04 -12.02
CA GLY A 46 -5.54 2.53 -13.23
C GLY A 46 -4.75 1.49 -14.02
N SER A 47 -4.79 0.20 -13.64
CA SER A 47 -4.16 -0.88 -14.41
C SER A 47 -5.00 -2.16 -14.40
N LEU A 48 -5.19 -2.76 -15.58
CA LEU A 48 -5.89 -4.05 -15.72
C LEU A 48 -4.98 -5.25 -15.45
N ALA A 49 -3.67 -5.10 -15.72
CA ALA A 49 -2.69 -6.17 -15.58
C ALA A 49 -2.05 -6.21 -14.18
N LYS A 50 -1.84 -5.05 -13.55
CA LYS A 50 -1.11 -4.98 -12.27
C LYS A 50 -1.99 -5.46 -11.11
N LYS A 51 -1.44 -6.41 -10.35
CA LYS A 51 -1.99 -6.90 -9.09
C LYS A 51 -0.97 -6.70 -7.98
N ARG A 52 -1.42 -6.39 -6.77
CA ARG A 52 -0.59 -6.30 -5.57
C ARG A 52 -1.09 -7.29 -4.53
N LYS A 53 -0.17 -7.89 -3.77
CA LYS A 53 -0.50 -8.72 -2.61
C LYS A 53 -0.40 -7.84 -1.36
N VAL A 54 -1.48 -7.75 -0.61
CA VAL A 54 -1.57 -6.98 0.64
C VAL A 54 -1.84 -7.97 1.76
N CYS A 55 -1.01 -7.95 2.79
CA CYS A 55 -1.15 -8.79 3.98
C CYS A 55 -1.39 -7.88 5.17
N LEU A 56 -2.53 -8.05 5.82
CA LEU A 56 -2.96 -7.30 6.99
C LEU A 56 -3.61 -8.25 7.98
N THR A 57 -3.64 -7.88 9.25
CA THR A 57 -4.43 -8.55 10.29
C THR A 57 -5.92 -8.44 10.00
N ASN A 58 -6.74 -9.34 10.58
CA ASN A 58 -8.19 -9.27 10.45
C ASN A 58 -8.74 -7.91 10.95
N ARG A 59 -8.22 -7.40 12.06
CA ARG A 59 -8.56 -6.08 12.61
C ARG A 59 -8.26 -4.95 11.62
N GLU A 60 -7.08 -4.97 11.01
CA GLU A 60 -6.72 -3.97 9.99
C GLU A 60 -7.61 -4.08 8.74
N TRP A 61 -8.03 -5.29 8.35
CA TRP A 61 -8.98 -5.48 7.25
C TRP A 61 -10.35 -4.86 7.55
N GLU A 62 -10.84 -4.97 8.78
CA GLU A 62 -12.08 -4.33 9.21
C GLU A 62 -11.96 -2.81 9.18
N GLU A 63 -10.86 -2.26 9.68
CA GLU A 63 -10.57 -0.83 9.59
C GLU A 63 -10.48 -0.34 8.14
N PHE A 64 -9.82 -1.10 7.28
CA PHE A 64 -9.71 -0.80 5.85
C PHE A 64 -11.09 -0.75 5.19
N ALA A 65 -11.95 -1.72 5.50
CA ALA A 65 -13.32 -1.77 4.97
C ALA A 65 -14.17 -0.59 5.46
N ARG A 66 -14.08 -0.23 6.74
CA ARG A 66 -14.77 0.94 7.30
C ARG A 66 -14.33 2.22 6.59
N ARG A 67 -13.02 2.49 6.55
CA ARG A 67 -12.46 3.67 5.91
C ARG A 67 -12.84 3.75 4.43
N GLY A 68 -12.79 2.63 3.71
CA GLY A 68 -13.18 2.56 2.31
C GLY A 68 -14.65 2.94 2.08
N ASN A 69 -15.55 2.44 2.92
CA ASN A 69 -16.97 2.79 2.86
C ASN A 69 -17.22 4.27 3.14
N ASP A 70 -16.53 4.86 4.11
CA ASP A 70 -16.69 6.27 4.45
C ASP A 70 -16.23 7.18 3.31
N VAL A 71 -15.08 6.87 2.69
CA VAL A 71 -14.61 7.58 1.49
C VAL A 71 -15.59 7.45 0.33
N ALA A 72 -16.15 6.26 0.10
CA ALA A 72 -17.15 6.05 -0.94
C ALA A 72 -18.42 6.88 -0.69
N ARG A 73 -18.93 6.89 0.54
CA ARG A 73 -20.08 7.72 0.94
C ARG A 73 -19.81 9.20 0.77
N GLN A 74 -18.65 9.68 1.21
CA GLN A 74 -18.25 11.07 1.06
C GLN A 74 -18.19 11.47 -0.42
N THR A 75 -17.64 10.59 -1.27
CA THR A 75 -17.56 10.82 -2.71
C THR A 75 -18.96 10.96 -3.30
N VAL A 76 -19.87 10.04 -2.99
CA VAL A 76 -21.27 10.12 -3.47
C VAL A 76 -21.97 11.38 -2.95
N ALA A 77 -21.82 11.71 -1.67
CA ALA A 77 -22.43 12.89 -1.08
C ALA A 77 -21.94 14.20 -1.72
N GLN A 78 -20.63 14.32 -1.99
CA GLN A 78 -20.07 15.49 -2.69
C GLN A 78 -20.63 15.64 -4.11
N ASN A 79 -20.75 14.53 -4.85
CA ASN A 79 -21.33 14.56 -6.19
C ASN A 79 -22.83 14.89 -6.17
N ALA A 80 -23.57 14.39 -5.18
CA ALA A 80 -24.99 14.67 -5.01
C ALA A 80 -25.26 16.14 -4.64
N ALA A 81 -24.43 16.74 -3.78
CA ALA A 81 -24.59 18.14 -3.39
C ALA A 81 -24.55 19.10 -4.58
N GLY A 82 -23.67 18.85 -5.56
CA GLY A 82 -23.60 19.64 -6.81
C GLY A 82 -24.78 19.47 -7.76
N MET A 83 -25.65 18.47 -7.56
CA MET A 83 -26.85 18.25 -8.37
C MET A 83 -28.11 18.92 -7.78
N THR A 84 -28.03 19.52 -6.59
CA THR A 84 -29.20 20.07 -5.87
C THR A 84 -29.19 21.59 -5.70
N THR A 85 -28.18 22.28 -6.23
CA THR A 85 -28.12 23.74 -6.25
C THR A 85 -28.75 24.27 -7.54
N ASP A 86 -30.08 24.38 -7.55
CA ASP A 86 -30.88 25.23 -8.46
C ASP A 86 -31.27 26.53 -7.76
#